data_AF-A0A1F3T1H0-F1
#
_entry.id   AF-A0A1F3T1H0-F1
#
_cell.length_a   1.000
_cell.length_b   1.000
_cell.length_c   1.000
_cell.angle_alpha   90.00
_cell.angle_beta   90.00
_cell.angle_gamma   90.00
#
_symmetry.space_group_name_H-M   'P 1'
#
loop_
_entity.id
_entity.type
_entity.pdbx_description
1 polymer ?
#
loop_
_entity_poly.entity_id
_entity_poly.type
_entity_poly.pdbx_seq_one_letter_code
_entity_poly.pdbx_strand_id
1 'polypeptide(L)'
;MSSRWWFALLLVLAIALPQSQGYGEESRGSRLTSDRSEEAADRRTIVLTTGEDRAIDLDFQAHTEAQGISIGNPQVVATTLVKTGDKRQIIFKPLKAGETTVSVRDDEGTLRLIFQVRVSGTNLLRVATELRDLLRDIEGIDIRIVGSRIVIEGEVLVPADYGRLLTVIQDDNYKAHVMNLTILSQLALQVIAKRIQEDVNAFAQNVKTRVVNGVIFLEGTVDNGDQAKRAAQIALLYLPDPRPGDPLLARDQGAQSLAAQRSLIQNFIVVNPPAPKKQDKLVRVTVHFVELSKDYNKVFGFKWQPGFTADPQISIGTTTAGGAGTSGASFSGTISSLIPKLQSAQSAGYARILKSATTIVRSGQPAKLVEQTEFPFSYAGQGGQVAAGKQPVGLSVAVTPQILGQSEDIQMDLIMTQSNLVGRAPAAGGAPITAVHNVETKIYVKSNESAAVAGVTSSDVGTDFNKDDPSSGAFEGKTEPLFNLLRSKAYRKKKSQFVIFVTPQIIENASQGTEDMKKNFRVKVN
;
A
#
# COMPACT_ATOMS: atom_id res chain seq x y z
N MET A 1 -79.96 38.00 18.32
CA MET A 1 -79.81 36.91 19.31
C MET A 1 -78.76 37.38 20.31
N SER A 2 -79.16 38.25 21.24
CA SER A 2 -79.43 37.93 22.67
C SER A 2 -78.12 37.60 23.42
N SER A 3 -77.40 38.61 23.93
CA SER A 3 -77.56 39.24 25.28
C SER A 3 -76.76 38.48 26.34
N ARG A 4 -75.99 39.03 27.28
CA ARG A 4 -75.74 40.37 27.86
C ARG A 4 -74.59 40.14 28.88
N TRP A 5 -73.57 41.01 29.00
CA TRP A 5 -73.31 41.95 30.12
C TRP A 5 -73.34 41.27 31.54
N TRP A 6 -72.39 41.38 32.47
CA TRP A 6 -71.69 42.58 32.98
C TRP A 6 -70.56 42.28 34.01
N PHE A 7 -69.92 43.36 34.46
CA PHE A 7 -68.74 43.55 35.32
C PHE A 7 -68.86 43.18 36.83
N ALA A 8 -67.67 43.11 37.47
CA ALA A 8 -67.30 43.47 38.86
C ALA A 8 -67.58 42.48 40.01
N LEU A 9 -66.58 42.20 40.86
CA LEU A 9 -66.31 42.95 42.11
C LEU A 9 -65.30 42.17 42.98
N LEU A 10 -64.32 42.88 43.54
CA LEU A 10 -63.39 42.42 44.57
C LEU A 10 -64.11 42.55 45.93
N LEU A 11 -64.24 41.46 46.70
CA LEU A 11 -64.74 41.51 48.07
C LEU A 11 -63.81 40.74 49.02
N VAL A 12 -63.24 41.48 49.96
CA VAL A 12 -62.58 40.98 51.17
C VAL A 12 -63.65 40.38 52.07
N LEU A 13 -63.44 39.15 52.55
CA LEU A 13 -64.26 38.56 53.62
C LEU A 13 -63.34 38.12 54.76
N ALA A 14 -63.40 38.87 55.87
CA ALA A 14 -62.96 38.37 57.17
C ALA A 14 -63.99 37.34 57.65
N ILE A 15 -63.56 36.10 57.89
CA ILE A 15 -64.37 35.08 58.56
C ILE A 15 -63.77 34.86 59.95
N ALA A 16 -64.61 35.09 60.95
CA ALA A 16 -64.34 34.85 62.36
C ALA A 16 -64.03 33.37 62.64
N LEU A 17 -63.02 33.14 63.47
CA LEU A 17 -62.70 31.84 64.06
C LEU A 17 -63.86 31.36 64.95
N PRO A 18 -64.43 30.16 64.71
CA PRO A 18 -65.25 29.50 65.71
C PRO A 18 -64.35 28.77 66.70
N GLN A 19 -64.53 29.07 67.98
CA GLN A 19 -64.01 28.29 69.11
C GLN A 19 -64.54 26.85 69.00
N SER A 20 -63.66 25.89 68.70
CA SER A 20 -64.01 24.46 68.72
C SER A 20 -63.88 23.92 70.15
N GLN A 21 -65.04 23.71 70.79
CA GLN A 21 -65.14 22.87 71.97
C GLN A 21 -64.77 21.42 71.65
N GLY A 22 -64.11 20.78 72.60
CA GLY A 22 -63.47 19.49 72.46
C GLY A 22 -64.44 18.33 72.17
N TYR A 23 -63.97 17.46 71.27
CA TYR A 23 -64.33 16.06 71.22
C TYR A 23 -63.07 15.27 71.57
N GLY A 24 -63.18 14.36 72.53
CA GLY A 24 -62.09 13.49 72.97
C GLY A 24 -61.62 12.58 71.83
N GLU A 25 -60.33 12.62 71.54
CA GLU A 25 -59.66 11.67 70.67
C GLU A 25 -59.43 10.36 71.42
N GLU A 26 -60.20 9.32 71.09
CA GLU A 26 -59.79 7.94 71.37
C GLU A 26 -58.58 7.60 70.47
N SER A 27 -57.39 7.65 71.06
CA SER A 27 -56.15 7.12 70.48
C SER A 27 -56.37 5.66 70.06
N ARG A 28 -56.27 5.40 68.76
CA ARG A 28 -56.23 4.04 68.21
C ARG A 28 -54.85 3.46 68.49
N GLY A 29 -54.71 2.86 69.68
CA GLY A 29 -53.52 2.11 70.09
C GLY A 29 -52.98 1.20 68.99
N SER A 30 -51.65 1.17 68.84
CA SER A 30 -50.95 0.23 67.97
C SER A 30 -51.49 -1.21 68.12
N ARG A 31 -51.90 -1.84 67.01
CA ARG A 31 -52.41 -3.23 67.01
C ARG A 31 -51.29 -4.27 67.13
N LEU A 32 -50.03 -3.83 67.19
CA LEU A 32 -48.82 -4.67 67.12
C LEU A 32 -48.05 -4.73 68.44
N THR A 33 -48.22 -3.76 69.34
CA THR A 33 -47.55 -3.73 70.65
C THR A 33 -48.48 -3.20 71.74
N SER A 34 -48.32 -3.69 72.97
CA SER A 34 -48.96 -3.12 74.16
C SER A 34 -48.26 -1.86 74.67
N ASP A 35 -47.08 -1.54 74.14
CA ASP A 35 -46.30 -0.36 74.48
C ASP A 35 -46.89 0.89 73.81
N ARG A 36 -47.59 1.71 74.61
CA ARG A 36 -48.17 2.98 74.15
C ARG A 36 -47.12 4.06 73.87
N SER A 37 -45.88 3.89 74.34
CA SER A 37 -44.83 4.87 74.11
C SER A 37 -44.39 4.92 72.64
N GLU A 38 -44.61 3.86 71.85
CA GLU A 38 -44.28 3.86 70.42
C GLU A 38 -45.14 4.82 69.58
N GLU A 39 -46.41 4.99 69.98
CA GLU A 39 -47.35 5.92 69.33
C GLU A 39 -47.05 7.38 69.74
N ALA A 40 -46.61 7.58 70.97
CA ALA A 40 -46.28 8.89 71.53
C ALA A 40 -44.84 9.37 71.22
N ALA A 41 -43.97 8.50 70.73
CA ALA A 41 -42.56 8.83 70.45
C ALA A 41 -42.43 9.81 69.28
N ASP A 42 -41.57 10.80 69.42
CA ASP A 42 -41.28 11.78 68.36
C ASP A 42 -40.45 11.14 67.24
N ARG A 43 -40.97 11.22 66.01
CA ARG A 43 -40.40 10.59 64.82
C ARG A 43 -39.63 11.61 64.00
N ARG A 44 -38.33 11.41 63.86
CA ARG A 44 -37.43 12.32 63.13
C ARG A 44 -36.75 11.61 61.97
N THR A 45 -36.65 12.25 60.82
CA THR A 45 -35.88 11.73 59.69
C THR A 45 -34.49 12.37 59.66
N ILE A 46 -33.45 11.55 59.54
CA ILE A 46 -32.06 12.02 59.43
C ILE A 46 -31.43 11.41 58.18
N VAL A 47 -30.79 12.25 57.39
CA VAL A 47 -29.94 11.84 56.28
C VAL A 47 -28.48 11.95 56.72
N LEU A 48 -27.74 10.86 56.52
CA LEU A 48 -26.32 10.72 56.86
C LEU A 48 -25.54 10.25 55.63
N THR A 49 -24.23 10.46 55.62
CA THR A 49 -23.32 9.99 54.57
C THR A 49 -22.26 9.10 55.20
N THR A 50 -21.94 7.96 54.59
CA THR A 50 -20.83 7.11 55.06
C THR A 50 -19.53 7.90 55.21
N GLY A 51 -18.89 7.81 56.37
CA GLY A 51 -17.65 8.54 56.69
C GLY A 51 -17.85 9.89 57.41
N GLU A 52 -19.08 10.37 57.58
CA GLU A 52 -19.40 11.59 58.35
C GLU A 52 -20.19 11.25 59.62
N ASP A 53 -19.57 11.47 60.79
CA ASP A 53 -20.24 11.32 62.10
C ASP A 53 -21.19 12.49 62.35
N ARG A 54 -22.36 12.22 62.93
CA ARG A 54 -23.34 13.25 63.28
C ARG A 54 -23.78 13.14 64.73
N ALA A 55 -23.53 14.18 65.52
CA ALA A 55 -23.98 14.29 66.90
C ALA A 55 -25.36 14.99 66.97
N ILE A 56 -26.25 14.48 67.82
CA ILE A 56 -27.56 15.06 68.10
C ILE A 56 -27.74 15.17 69.61
N ASP A 57 -28.09 16.37 70.09
CA ASP A 57 -28.43 16.61 71.48
C ASP A 57 -29.75 15.90 71.84
N LEU A 58 -29.75 15.24 72.99
CA LEU A 58 -30.92 14.67 73.63
C LEU A 58 -31.40 15.63 74.72
N ASP A 59 -32.69 15.90 74.74
CA ASP A 59 -33.40 16.73 75.71
C ASP A 59 -33.90 15.95 76.94
N PHE A 60 -33.60 14.65 77.02
CA PHE A 60 -33.90 13.77 78.14
C PHE A 60 -32.70 12.89 78.53
N GLN A 61 -32.77 12.28 79.72
CA GLN A 61 -31.77 11.30 80.15
C GLN A 61 -32.07 9.95 79.48
N ALA A 62 -31.28 9.61 78.45
CA ALA A 62 -31.39 8.32 77.77
C ALA A 62 -30.77 7.20 78.61
N HIS A 63 -31.43 6.03 78.62
CA HIS A 63 -31.02 4.87 79.40
C HIS A 63 -29.57 4.48 79.11
N THR A 64 -28.78 4.31 80.17
CA THR A 64 -27.31 4.24 80.08
C THR A 64 -26.79 2.83 79.75
N GLU A 65 -27.64 1.81 79.86
CA GLU A 65 -27.33 0.42 79.51
C GLU A 65 -27.71 0.06 78.06
N ALA A 66 -27.23 -1.10 77.57
CA ALA A 66 -27.41 -1.59 76.20
C ALA A 66 -28.86 -1.71 75.71
N GLN A 67 -29.86 -1.52 76.58
CA GLN A 67 -31.29 -1.56 76.27
C GLN A 67 -31.90 -0.19 75.90
N GLY A 68 -31.13 0.91 76.05
CA GLY A 68 -31.60 2.27 75.83
C GLY A 68 -31.67 2.72 74.37
N ILE A 69 -30.85 2.12 73.50
CA ILE A 69 -30.88 2.39 72.05
C ILE A 69 -31.12 1.07 71.33
N SER A 70 -32.11 1.07 70.43
CA SER A 70 -32.34 -0.05 69.52
C SER A 70 -32.16 0.40 68.07
N ILE A 71 -31.29 -0.31 67.36
CA ILE A 71 -30.97 -0.07 65.95
C ILE A 71 -31.58 -1.21 65.12
N GLY A 72 -32.43 -0.88 64.15
CA GLY A 72 -33.10 -1.87 63.29
C GLY A 72 -32.11 -2.68 62.46
N ASN A 73 -31.19 -1.99 61.76
CA ASN A 73 -30.09 -2.61 61.02
C ASN A 73 -28.73 -2.01 61.46
N PRO A 74 -27.96 -2.71 62.32
CA PRO A 74 -26.67 -2.22 62.83
C PRO A 74 -25.55 -2.23 61.77
N GLN A 75 -25.76 -2.83 60.60
CA GLN A 75 -24.80 -2.76 59.48
C GLN A 75 -24.86 -1.42 58.75
N VAL A 76 -25.94 -0.66 58.90
CA VAL A 76 -26.17 0.64 58.22
C VAL A 76 -25.63 1.79 59.04
N VAL A 77 -25.91 1.81 60.35
CA VAL A 77 -25.47 2.87 61.27
C VAL A 77 -25.11 2.25 62.63
N ALA A 78 -24.05 2.76 63.25
CA ALA A 78 -23.75 2.53 64.65
C ALA A 78 -24.03 3.82 65.45
N THR A 79 -24.28 3.70 66.74
CA THR A 79 -24.52 4.87 67.60
C THR A 79 -23.70 4.80 68.88
N THR A 80 -23.30 5.96 69.40
CA THR A 80 -22.62 6.08 70.70
C THR A 80 -23.23 7.22 71.49
N LEU A 81 -23.60 6.95 72.75
CA LEU A 81 -24.02 7.99 73.69
C LEU A 81 -22.79 8.62 74.34
N VAL A 82 -22.72 9.95 74.29
CA VAL A 82 -21.65 10.74 74.92
C VAL A 82 -22.29 11.80 75.80
N LYS A 83 -21.70 12.03 76.98
CA LYS A 83 -22.09 13.13 77.86
C LYS A 83 -21.16 14.31 77.61
N THR A 84 -21.71 15.44 77.18
CA THR A 84 -20.97 16.67 76.92
C THR A 84 -21.55 17.78 77.81
N GLY A 85 -20.93 18.02 78.97
CA GLY A 85 -21.46 18.92 79.99
C GLY A 85 -22.76 18.38 80.62
N ASP A 86 -23.81 19.22 80.64
CA ASP A 86 -25.14 18.87 81.19
C ASP A 86 -26.07 18.17 80.18
N LYS A 87 -25.67 18.11 78.90
CA LYS A 87 -26.47 17.48 77.84
C LYS A 87 -25.90 16.11 77.45
N ARG A 88 -26.79 15.16 77.12
CA ARG A 88 -26.42 13.90 76.47
C ARG A 88 -26.51 14.08 74.95
N GLN A 89 -25.54 13.54 74.22
CA GLN A 89 -25.52 13.52 72.77
C GLN A 89 -25.51 12.08 72.28
N ILE A 90 -26.26 11.80 71.23
CA ILE A 90 -26.15 10.57 70.46
C ILE A 90 -25.34 10.85 69.19
N ILE A 91 -24.23 10.14 69.02
CA ILE A 91 -23.39 10.21 67.82
C ILE A 91 -23.79 9.07 66.90
N PHE A 92 -24.24 9.40 65.70
CA PHE A 92 -24.48 8.45 64.62
C PHE A 92 -23.22 8.29 63.77
N LYS A 93 -22.78 7.04 63.59
CA LYS A 93 -21.64 6.62 62.77
C LYS A 93 -22.14 5.79 61.58
N PRO A 94 -22.22 6.37 60.37
CA PRO A 94 -22.80 5.67 59.22
C PRO A 94 -21.77 4.70 58.63
N LEU A 95 -22.14 3.42 58.56
CA LEU A 95 -21.26 2.32 58.18
C LEU A 95 -21.47 1.89 56.72
N LYS A 96 -22.72 1.83 56.26
CA LYS A 96 -23.08 1.36 54.92
C LYS A 96 -24.31 2.09 54.40
N ALA A 97 -24.38 2.30 53.10
CA ALA A 97 -25.57 2.85 52.46
C ALA A 97 -26.81 1.97 52.72
N GLY A 98 -27.94 2.59 53.06
CA GLY A 98 -29.19 1.91 53.38
C GLY A 98 -30.13 2.74 54.25
N GLU A 99 -31.28 2.17 54.59
CA GLU A 99 -32.24 2.74 55.53
C GLU A 99 -32.29 1.89 56.80
N THR A 100 -32.36 2.55 57.96
CA THR A 100 -32.45 1.90 59.27
C THR A 100 -33.24 2.78 60.23
N THR A 101 -33.77 2.21 61.30
CA THR A 101 -34.41 2.96 62.37
C THR A 101 -33.57 2.91 63.62
N VAL A 102 -33.43 4.03 64.31
CA VAL A 102 -32.77 4.10 65.63
C VAL A 102 -33.79 4.64 66.62
N SER A 103 -34.16 3.84 67.61
CA SER A 103 -35.09 4.25 68.65
C SER A 103 -34.35 4.43 69.97
N VAL A 104 -34.74 5.46 70.73
CA VAL A 104 -34.08 5.88 71.97
C VAL A 104 -35.11 5.93 73.09
N ARG A 105 -34.81 5.23 74.18
CA ARG A 105 -35.61 5.18 75.41
C ARG A 105 -34.98 6.02 76.52
N ASP A 106 -35.82 6.57 77.39
CA ASP A 106 -35.37 7.23 78.63
C ASP A 106 -35.04 6.21 79.74
N ASP A 107 -34.51 6.72 80.87
CA ASP A 107 -34.15 5.90 82.05
C ASP A 107 -35.35 5.12 82.64
N GLU A 108 -36.60 5.50 82.32
CA GLU A 108 -37.82 4.80 82.75
C GLU A 108 -38.26 3.71 81.75
N GLY A 109 -37.52 3.55 80.64
CA GLY A 109 -37.81 2.59 79.58
C GLY A 109 -38.85 3.07 78.56
N THR A 110 -39.30 4.32 78.65
CA THR A 110 -40.29 4.92 77.74
C THR A 110 -39.62 5.28 76.41
N LEU A 111 -40.20 4.87 75.29
CA LEU A 111 -39.72 5.28 73.97
C LEU A 111 -39.98 6.78 73.75
N ARG A 112 -38.91 7.57 73.60
CA ARG A 112 -39.01 9.02 73.43
C ARG A 112 -38.79 9.46 72.00
N LEU A 113 -37.84 8.84 71.30
CA LEU A 113 -37.46 9.19 69.93
C LEU A 113 -37.36 7.96 69.03
N ILE A 114 -37.83 8.12 67.79
CA ILE A 114 -37.59 7.18 66.71
C ILE A 114 -36.99 7.95 65.52
N PHE A 115 -35.74 7.67 65.21
CA PHE A 115 -35.07 8.20 64.05
C PHE A 115 -35.22 7.27 62.85
N GLN A 116 -35.79 7.76 61.75
CA GLN A 116 -35.66 7.16 60.43
C GLN A 116 -34.35 7.64 59.80
N VAL A 117 -33.35 6.77 59.82
CA VAL A 117 -32.00 7.09 59.35
C VAL A 117 -31.82 6.57 57.93
N ARG A 118 -31.52 7.49 57.00
CA ARG A 118 -31.13 7.18 55.63
C ARG A 118 -29.66 7.48 55.45
N VAL A 119 -28.86 6.47 55.16
CA VAL A 119 -27.42 6.60 54.90
C VAL A 119 -27.17 6.55 53.40
N SER A 120 -26.64 7.63 52.83
CA SER A 120 -26.10 7.67 51.47
C SER A 120 -24.65 7.18 51.46
N GLY A 121 -24.26 6.44 50.42
CA GLY A 121 -22.89 5.95 50.25
C GLY A 121 -21.90 7.01 49.74
N THR A 122 -22.37 8.15 49.25
CA THR A 122 -21.51 9.21 48.71
C THR A 122 -22.21 10.56 48.84
N ASN A 123 -21.45 11.58 49.26
CA ASN A 123 -21.93 12.96 49.36
C ASN A 123 -21.84 13.60 47.96
N LEU A 124 -22.90 13.44 47.16
CA LEU A 124 -22.94 13.99 45.80
C LEU A 124 -22.77 15.51 45.76
N LEU A 125 -23.16 16.23 46.83
CA LEU A 125 -22.95 17.67 46.92
C LEU A 125 -21.47 18.01 47.02
N ARG A 126 -20.72 17.29 47.86
CA ARG A 126 -19.27 17.41 47.95
C ARG A 126 -18.60 17.10 46.62
N VAL A 127 -18.94 15.97 46.01
CA VAL A 127 -18.39 15.55 44.71
C VAL A 127 -18.71 16.58 43.63
N ALA A 128 -19.91 17.14 43.60
CA ALA A 128 -20.28 18.19 42.65
C ALA A 128 -19.47 19.48 42.87
N THR A 129 -19.15 19.84 44.12
CA THR A 129 -18.28 20.99 44.42
C THR A 129 -16.84 20.73 43.97
N GLU A 130 -16.29 19.55 44.26
CA GLU A 130 -14.95 19.15 43.79
C GLU A 130 -14.87 19.18 42.26
N LEU A 131 -15.89 18.66 41.55
CA LEU A 131 -15.96 18.73 40.09
C LEU A 131 -16.07 20.16 39.57
N ARG A 132 -16.82 21.05 40.23
CA ARG A 132 -16.87 22.47 39.86
C ARG A 132 -15.52 23.15 40.02
N ASP A 133 -14.76 22.82 41.06
CA ASP A 133 -13.44 23.37 41.28
C ASP A 133 -12.43 22.85 40.25
N LEU A 134 -12.44 21.54 39.96
CA LEU A 134 -11.55 20.92 38.96
C LEU A 134 -11.83 21.39 37.53
N LEU A 135 -13.09 21.66 37.20
CA LEU A 135 -13.53 22.05 35.86
C LEU A 135 -13.79 23.56 35.74
N ARG A 136 -13.35 24.36 36.71
CA ARG A 136 -13.64 25.80 36.79
C ARG A 136 -13.22 26.60 35.57
N ASP A 137 -12.11 26.24 34.92
CA ASP A 137 -11.60 26.97 33.75
C ASP A 137 -12.26 26.54 32.45
N ILE A 138 -13.13 25.53 32.49
CA ILE A 138 -13.84 25.05 31.30
C ILE A 138 -15.11 25.88 31.14
N GLU A 139 -15.16 26.65 30.06
CA GLU A 139 -16.35 27.43 29.72
C GLU A 139 -17.40 26.56 29.02
N GLY A 140 -18.67 26.93 29.19
CA GLY A 140 -19.79 26.34 28.45
C GLY A 140 -20.34 25.04 29.04
N ILE A 141 -19.95 24.65 30.26
CA ILE A 141 -20.48 23.48 30.97
C ILE A 141 -21.32 23.87 32.19
N ASP A 142 -22.35 23.09 32.48
CA ASP A 142 -23.20 23.17 33.68
C ASP A 142 -23.14 21.85 34.46
N ILE A 143 -23.03 21.93 35.79
CA ILE A 143 -22.89 20.78 36.69
C ILE A 143 -24.05 20.78 37.69
N ARG A 144 -24.93 19.80 37.55
CA ARG A 144 -26.14 19.67 38.37
C ARG A 144 -26.27 18.28 38.98
N ILE A 145 -26.95 18.18 40.11
CA ILE A 145 -27.25 16.90 40.75
C ILE A 145 -28.66 16.51 40.35
N VAL A 146 -28.81 15.34 39.72
CA VAL A 146 -30.09 14.78 39.26
C VAL A 146 -30.25 13.37 39.82
N GLY A 147 -31.15 13.22 40.79
CA GLY A 147 -31.36 11.96 41.49
C GLY A 147 -30.10 11.52 42.23
N SER A 148 -29.57 10.35 41.88
CA SER A 148 -28.35 9.77 42.47
C SER A 148 -27.09 9.99 41.61
N ARG A 149 -27.15 10.89 40.62
CA ARG A 149 -26.03 11.17 39.69
C ARG A 149 -25.78 12.66 39.57
N ILE A 150 -24.56 12.99 39.18
CA ILE A 150 -24.13 14.33 38.78
C ILE A 150 -24.18 14.38 37.26
N VAL A 151 -24.97 15.27 36.70
CA VAL A 151 -25.07 15.49 35.26
C VAL A 151 -24.19 16.68 34.90
N ILE A 152 -23.30 16.47 33.94
CA ILE A 152 -22.49 17.54 33.32
C ILE A 152 -23.01 17.70 31.89
N GLU A 153 -23.54 18.87 31.57
CA GLU A 153 -24.09 19.19 30.25
C GLU A 153 -23.48 20.48 29.70
N GLY A 154 -23.61 20.71 28.39
CA GLY A 154 -23.15 21.93 27.74
C GLY A 154 -22.23 21.69 26.55
N GLU A 155 -21.77 22.79 25.96
CA GLU A 155 -20.91 22.80 24.77
C GLU A 155 -19.53 23.34 25.12
N VAL A 156 -18.49 22.55 24.92
CA VAL A 156 -17.12 22.96 25.20
C VAL A 156 -16.50 23.63 23.97
N LEU A 157 -16.03 24.86 24.15
CA LEU A 157 -15.47 25.68 23.06
C LEU A 157 -14.03 25.31 22.72
N VAL A 158 -13.25 24.83 23.69
CA VAL A 158 -11.82 24.58 23.53
C VAL A 158 -11.54 23.06 23.53
N PRO A 159 -10.90 22.50 22.49
CA PRO A 159 -10.60 21.07 22.42
C PRO A 159 -9.76 20.53 23.59
N ALA A 160 -8.78 21.31 24.06
CA ALA A 160 -7.94 20.93 25.19
C ALA A 160 -8.73 20.78 26.49
N ASP A 161 -9.69 21.67 26.72
CA ASP A 161 -10.57 21.63 27.88
C ASP A 161 -11.54 20.45 27.79
N TYR A 162 -12.04 20.11 26.60
CA TYR A 162 -12.86 18.91 26.44
C TYR A 162 -12.08 17.64 26.81
N GLY A 163 -10.81 17.52 26.40
CA GLY A 163 -9.95 16.42 26.81
C GLY A 163 -9.69 16.39 28.32
N ARG A 164 -9.51 17.55 28.96
CA ARG A 164 -9.39 17.68 30.41
C ARG A 164 -10.66 17.23 31.12
N LEU A 165 -11.83 17.66 30.65
CA LEU A 165 -13.13 17.21 31.15
C LEU A 165 -13.23 15.69 31.10
N LEU A 166 -12.96 15.09 29.93
CA LEU A 166 -13.02 13.64 29.75
C LEU A 166 -12.07 12.91 30.72
N THR A 167 -10.87 13.44 30.94
CA THR A 167 -9.90 12.87 31.89
C THR A 167 -10.44 12.91 33.33
N VAL A 168 -10.99 14.05 33.76
CA VAL A 168 -11.51 14.19 35.12
C VAL A 168 -12.70 13.28 35.36
N ILE A 169 -13.67 13.22 34.44
CA ILE A 169 -14.87 12.39 34.64
C ILE A 169 -14.60 10.87 34.57
N GLN A 170 -13.49 10.46 33.95
CA GLN A 170 -13.10 9.06 33.81
C GLN A 170 -12.37 8.52 35.04
N ASP A 171 -11.91 9.39 35.95
CA ASP A 171 -11.32 8.99 37.21
C ASP A 171 -12.29 8.13 38.03
N ASP A 172 -11.78 7.06 38.65
CA ASP A 172 -12.57 6.06 39.37
C ASP A 172 -13.39 6.69 40.53
N ASN A 173 -12.94 7.83 41.07
CA ASN A 173 -13.65 8.56 42.12
C ASN A 173 -14.97 9.17 41.62
N TYR A 174 -15.06 9.53 40.34
CA TYR A 174 -16.19 10.27 39.77
C TYR A 174 -17.04 9.44 38.79
N LYS A 175 -16.41 8.54 38.03
CA LYS A 175 -17.02 7.78 36.92
C LYS A 175 -18.32 7.07 37.28
N ALA A 176 -18.45 6.55 38.51
CA ALA A 176 -19.65 5.83 38.96
C ALA A 176 -20.87 6.75 39.19
N HIS A 177 -20.62 8.03 39.46
CA HIS A 177 -21.64 9.00 39.88
C HIS A 177 -21.92 10.07 38.83
N VAL A 178 -21.06 10.23 37.81
CA VAL A 178 -21.17 11.27 36.79
C VAL A 178 -21.82 10.74 35.51
N MET A 179 -22.75 11.51 34.96
CA MET A 179 -23.32 11.35 33.63
C MET A 179 -22.83 12.51 32.76
N ASN A 180 -22.02 12.20 31.75
CA ASN A 180 -21.52 13.20 30.81
C ASN A 180 -22.45 13.33 29.60
N LEU A 181 -23.04 14.51 29.44
CA LEU A 181 -23.84 14.91 28.28
C LEU A 181 -23.18 16.07 27.51
N THR A 182 -21.91 16.37 27.80
CA THR A 182 -21.19 17.45 27.12
C THR A 182 -20.83 17.08 25.70
N ILE A 183 -20.92 18.07 24.81
CA ILE A 183 -20.51 17.96 23.42
C ILE A 183 -19.42 18.97 23.12
N LEU A 184 -18.58 18.66 22.14
CA LEU A 184 -17.64 19.64 21.61
C LEU A 184 -18.41 20.63 20.71
N SER A 185 -18.14 21.93 20.86
CA SER A 185 -18.80 22.95 20.03
C SER A 185 -18.53 22.75 18.54
N GLN A 186 -19.47 23.17 17.70
CA GLN A 186 -19.30 23.08 16.25
C GLN A 186 -18.11 23.92 15.75
N LEU A 187 -17.81 25.04 16.40
CA LEU A 187 -16.64 25.87 16.08
C LEU A 187 -15.33 25.14 16.38
N ALA A 188 -15.24 24.46 17.53
CA ALA A 188 -14.07 23.67 17.88
C ALA A 188 -13.82 22.54 16.87
N LEU A 189 -14.88 21.83 16.46
CA LEU A 189 -14.79 20.81 15.41
C LEU A 189 -14.32 21.40 14.08
N GLN A 190 -14.75 22.62 13.73
CA GLN A 190 -14.28 23.29 12.51
C GLN A 190 -12.79 23.65 12.59
N VAL A 191 -12.31 24.10 13.74
CA VAL A 191 -10.87 24.38 13.96
C VAL A 191 -10.05 23.09 13.85
N ILE A 192 -10.51 22.01 14.49
CA ILE A 192 -9.88 20.68 14.37
C ILE A 192 -9.89 20.22 12.92
N ALA A 193 -11.04 20.25 12.25
CA ALA A 193 -11.16 19.83 10.85
C ALA A 193 -10.24 20.64 9.93
N LYS A 194 -10.14 21.97 10.15
CA LYS A 194 -9.21 22.83 9.40
C LYS A 194 -7.76 22.42 9.64
N ARG A 195 -7.39 22.10 10.87
CA ARG A 195 -6.04 21.65 11.18
C ARG A 195 -5.70 20.29 10.56
N ILE A 196 -6.66 19.36 10.60
CA ILE A 196 -6.56 18.07 9.90
C ILE A 196 -6.43 18.31 8.39
N GLN A 197 -7.19 19.25 7.82
CA GLN A 197 -7.10 19.60 6.40
C GLN A 197 -5.70 20.05 6.02
N GLU A 198 -5.10 20.95 6.80
CA GLU A 198 -3.77 21.51 6.55
C GLU A 198 -2.72 20.39 6.48
N ASP A 199 -2.72 19.47 7.45
CA ASP A 199 -1.75 18.38 7.51
C ASP A 199 -2.00 17.28 6.46
N VAL A 200 -3.25 16.93 6.20
CA VAL A 200 -3.60 15.91 5.20
C VAL A 200 -3.31 16.43 3.79
N ASN A 201 -3.58 17.71 3.52
CA ASN A 201 -3.32 18.33 2.22
C ASN A 201 -1.83 18.31 1.83
N ALA A 202 -0.92 18.21 2.80
CA ALA A 202 0.52 18.14 2.54
C ALA A 202 0.93 16.89 1.73
N PHE A 203 0.16 15.79 1.80
CA PHE A 203 0.46 14.55 1.07
C PHE A 203 -0.73 13.97 0.28
N ALA A 204 -1.96 14.41 0.56
CA ALA A 204 -3.18 13.95 -0.09
C ALA A 204 -4.05 15.15 -0.47
N GLN A 205 -3.67 15.86 -1.54
CA GLN A 205 -4.30 17.11 -1.99
C GLN A 205 -5.78 16.97 -2.37
N ASN A 206 -6.17 15.77 -2.80
CA ASN A 206 -7.55 15.46 -3.20
C ASN A 206 -8.44 15.01 -2.04
N VAL A 207 -7.92 15.01 -0.80
CA VAL A 207 -8.69 14.68 0.41
C VAL A 207 -9.10 15.96 1.12
N LYS A 208 -10.40 16.06 1.40
CA LYS A 208 -11.02 17.18 2.10
C LYS A 208 -11.55 16.76 3.47
N THR A 209 -11.55 17.69 4.41
CA THR A 209 -12.19 17.55 5.71
C THR A 209 -13.44 18.42 5.79
N ARG A 210 -14.52 17.90 6.38
CA ARG A 210 -15.76 18.65 6.59
C ARG A 210 -16.44 18.24 7.88
N VAL A 211 -17.02 19.19 8.60
CA VAL A 211 -17.82 18.89 9.79
C VAL A 211 -19.30 18.74 9.41
N VAL A 212 -19.90 17.62 9.78
CA VAL A 212 -21.31 17.28 9.50
C VAL A 212 -21.92 16.70 10.76
N ASN A 213 -22.92 17.39 11.33
CA ASN A 213 -23.68 16.90 12.48
C ASN A 213 -22.79 16.44 13.66
N GLY A 214 -21.78 17.23 14.02
CA GLY A 214 -20.86 16.90 15.12
C GLY A 214 -19.76 15.87 14.76
N VAL A 215 -19.64 15.45 13.50
CA VAL A 215 -18.66 14.47 13.02
C VAL A 215 -17.79 15.08 11.92
N ILE A 216 -16.50 14.77 11.91
CA ILE A 216 -15.52 15.18 10.90
C ILE A 216 -15.46 14.11 9.81
N PHE A 217 -15.80 14.47 8.58
CA PHE A 217 -15.69 13.60 7.41
C PHE A 217 -14.34 13.83 6.73
N LEU A 218 -13.67 12.73 6.37
CA LEU A 218 -12.53 12.72 5.45
C LEU A 218 -13.03 12.19 4.10
N GLU A 219 -13.21 13.07 3.12
CA GLU A 219 -13.79 12.72 1.80
C GLU A 219 -12.83 13.06 0.67
N GLY A 220 -12.71 12.20 -0.34
CA GLY A 220 -11.82 12.44 -1.47
C GLY A 220 -11.20 11.20 -2.07
N THR A 221 -10.20 11.38 -2.93
CA THR A 221 -9.51 10.28 -3.61
C THR A 221 -8.02 10.28 -3.32
N VAL A 222 -7.42 9.10 -3.22
CA VAL A 222 -5.96 8.93 -3.10
C VAL A 222 -5.44 7.90 -4.11
N ASP A 223 -4.16 7.97 -4.43
CA ASP A 223 -3.53 7.06 -5.39
C ASP A 223 -3.06 5.75 -4.74
N ASN A 224 -2.85 5.76 -3.42
CA ASN A 224 -2.41 4.60 -2.65
C ASN A 224 -3.26 4.43 -1.38
N GLY A 225 -3.65 3.19 -1.06
CA GLY A 225 -4.32 2.85 0.20
C GLY A 225 -3.53 3.23 1.45
N ASP A 226 -2.20 3.29 1.39
CA ASP A 226 -1.39 3.75 2.53
C ASP A 226 -1.58 5.24 2.82
N GLN A 227 -1.84 6.07 1.81
CA GLN A 227 -2.17 7.48 2.01
C GLN A 227 -3.52 7.63 2.73
N ALA A 228 -4.52 6.82 2.36
CA ALA A 228 -5.82 6.81 3.05
C ALA A 228 -5.67 6.42 4.53
N LYS A 229 -4.87 5.39 4.82
CA LYS A 229 -4.60 4.95 6.21
C LYS A 229 -3.88 6.04 7.01
N ARG A 230 -2.86 6.65 6.42
CA ARG A 230 -2.10 7.74 7.05
C ARG A 230 -2.97 8.96 7.35
N ALA A 231 -3.85 9.34 6.43
CA ALA A 231 -4.79 10.44 6.63
C ALA A 231 -5.74 10.17 7.81
N ALA A 232 -6.26 8.95 7.92
CA ALA A 232 -7.10 8.56 9.05
C ALA A 232 -6.34 8.59 10.39
N GLN A 233 -5.10 8.12 10.43
CA GLN A 233 -4.26 8.14 11.62
C GLN A 233 -3.93 9.58 12.07
N ILE A 234 -3.56 10.46 11.14
CA ILE A 234 -3.29 11.87 11.44
C ILE A 234 -4.55 12.54 12.00
N ALA A 235 -5.70 12.31 11.39
CA ALA A 235 -6.96 12.87 11.86
C ALA A 235 -7.26 12.43 13.30
N LEU A 236 -7.01 11.16 13.64
CA LEU A 236 -7.22 10.63 14.99
C LEU A 236 -6.35 11.32 16.05
N LEU A 237 -5.12 11.71 15.72
CA LEU A 237 -4.20 12.41 16.64
C LEU A 237 -4.70 13.80 17.07
N TYR A 238 -5.58 14.40 16.29
CA TYR A 238 -6.17 15.70 16.58
C TYR A 238 -7.39 15.64 17.50
N LEU A 239 -7.92 14.43 17.75
CA LEU A 239 -8.96 14.25 18.75
C LEU A 239 -8.32 14.23 20.14
N PRO A 240 -8.94 14.87 21.14
CA PRO A 240 -8.49 14.75 22.52
C PRO A 240 -8.54 13.28 22.94
N ASP A 241 -7.37 12.70 23.18
CA ASP A 241 -7.20 11.32 23.62
C ASP A 241 -7.91 11.13 24.98
N PRO A 242 -8.80 10.13 25.17
CA PRO A 242 -9.04 9.63 26.51
C PRO A 242 -7.69 9.06 26.98
N ARG A 243 -7.05 9.69 27.96
CA ARG A 243 -5.62 9.50 28.19
C ARG A 243 -5.17 8.03 28.33
N PRO A 244 -3.89 7.74 28.00
CA PRO A 244 -3.30 6.40 28.04
C PRO A 244 -3.18 5.88 29.47
N GLY A 245 -3.71 4.69 29.71
CA GLY A 245 -3.66 4.04 31.02
C GLY A 245 -4.81 3.07 31.32
N ASP A 246 -5.68 2.74 30.37
CA ASP A 246 -6.77 1.79 30.58
C ASP A 246 -6.37 0.35 30.16
N PRO A 247 -5.85 -0.50 31.08
CA PRO A 247 -5.59 -1.91 30.79
C PRO A 247 -6.86 -2.72 30.50
N LEU A 248 -8.07 -2.14 30.58
CA LEU A 248 -9.33 -2.80 30.25
C LEU A 248 -9.74 -2.63 28.77
N LEU A 249 -9.31 -1.57 28.08
CA LEU A 249 -9.49 -1.42 26.62
C LEU A 249 -8.64 -2.41 25.81
N ALA A 250 -7.57 -2.93 26.41
CA ALA A 250 -6.75 -4.00 25.85
C ALA A 250 -7.33 -5.41 26.07
N ARG A 251 -8.40 -5.56 26.89
CA ARG A 251 -8.83 -6.89 27.37
C ARG A 251 -10.31 -7.21 27.24
N ASP A 252 -11.18 -6.26 26.90
CA ASP A 252 -12.63 -6.51 26.83
C ASP A 252 -13.23 -6.12 25.47
N GLN A 253 -13.72 -7.13 24.74
CA GLN A 253 -14.33 -6.96 23.40
C GLN A 253 -15.65 -6.17 23.45
N GLY A 254 -16.30 -6.09 24.61
CA GLY A 254 -17.55 -5.32 24.80
C GLY A 254 -17.33 -3.81 24.82
N ALA A 255 -16.22 -3.33 25.38
CA ALA A 255 -15.89 -1.91 25.48
C ALA A 255 -15.52 -1.27 24.13
N GLN A 256 -14.97 -2.07 23.21
CA GLN A 256 -14.71 -1.65 21.82
C GLN A 256 -16.01 -1.35 21.06
N SER A 257 -17.12 -2.03 21.38
CA SER A 257 -18.38 -1.89 20.65
C SER A 257 -19.13 -0.58 20.94
N LEU A 258 -18.91 0.03 22.12
CA LEU A 258 -19.57 1.27 22.54
C LEU A 258 -18.77 2.52 22.15
N ALA A 259 -17.43 2.46 22.20
CA ALA A 259 -16.56 3.52 21.67
C ALA A 259 -16.60 3.61 20.13
N ALA A 260 -16.91 2.50 19.45
CA ALA A 260 -17.07 2.46 18.00
C ALA A 260 -18.38 3.10 17.48
N GLN A 261 -19.37 3.37 18.33
CA GLN A 261 -20.71 3.74 17.85
C GLN A 261 -20.87 5.21 17.42
N ARG A 262 -19.92 6.10 17.76
CA ARG A 262 -19.82 7.46 17.18
C ARG A 262 -18.36 7.90 17.15
N SER A 263 -17.58 7.43 16.19
CA SER A 263 -16.27 8.05 15.94
C SER A 263 -16.49 9.50 15.52
N LEU A 264 -15.85 10.45 16.22
CA LEU A 264 -15.87 11.88 15.84
C LEU A 264 -15.28 12.12 14.44
N ILE A 265 -14.64 11.10 13.85
CA ILE A 265 -14.11 11.10 12.48
C ILE A 265 -14.70 9.94 11.70
N GLN A 266 -15.16 10.20 10.48
CA GLN A 266 -15.64 9.21 9.52
C GLN A 266 -14.78 9.26 8.26
N ASN A 267 -14.25 8.12 7.83
CA ASN A 267 -13.40 8.01 6.66
C ASN A 267 -14.18 7.57 5.42
N PHE A 268 -14.21 8.42 4.40
CA PHE A 268 -14.82 8.20 3.09
C PHE A 268 -13.80 8.36 1.95
N ILE A 269 -12.51 8.20 2.23
CA ILE A 269 -11.46 8.28 1.21
C ILE A 269 -11.55 7.07 0.28
N VAL A 270 -11.60 7.32 -1.03
CA VAL A 270 -11.60 6.29 -2.08
C VAL A 270 -10.20 6.15 -2.66
N VAL A 271 -9.74 4.90 -2.85
CA VAL A 271 -8.45 4.63 -3.48
C VAL A 271 -8.67 4.45 -4.98
N ASN A 272 -7.99 5.26 -5.79
CA ASN A 272 -8.02 5.14 -7.23
C ASN A 272 -7.35 3.83 -7.67
N PRO A 273 -7.91 3.10 -8.65
CA PRO A 273 -7.26 1.93 -9.19
C PRO A 273 -5.91 2.33 -9.82
N PRO A 274 -4.85 1.52 -9.64
CA PRO A 274 -3.54 1.82 -10.21
C PRO A 274 -3.64 1.89 -11.74
N ALA A 275 -2.94 2.85 -12.34
CA ALA A 275 -2.91 3.01 -13.79
C ALA A 275 -2.53 1.68 -14.49
N PRO A 276 -3.18 1.34 -15.62
CA PRO A 276 -2.88 0.09 -16.33
C PRO A 276 -1.40 0.06 -16.72
N LYS A 277 -0.71 -1.03 -16.39
CA LYS A 277 0.70 -1.22 -16.75
C LYS A 277 0.85 -1.07 -18.26
N LYS A 278 1.64 -0.09 -18.70
CA LYS A 278 1.99 0.10 -20.10
C LYS A 278 2.62 -1.19 -20.60
N GLN A 279 2.02 -1.84 -21.60
CA GLN A 279 2.54 -3.09 -22.13
C GLN A 279 3.95 -2.88 -22.69
N ASP A 280 4.87 -3.80 -22.38
CA ASP A 280 6.22 -3.71 -22.91
C ASP A 280 6.20 -3.91 -24.41
N LYS A 281 6.85 -2.99 -25.14
CA LYS A 281 6.99 -3.07 -26.59
C LYS A 281 7.76 -4.35 -26.96
N LEU A 282 7.34 -4.97 -28.05
CA LEU A 282 7.99 -6.12 -28.64
C LEU A 282 8.97 -5.66 -29.72
N VAL A 283 10.05 -6.39 -29.90
CA VAL A 283 11.04 -6.19 -30.96
C VAL A 283 11.10 -7.44 -31.81
N ARG A 284 10.87 -7.28 -33.10
CA ARG A 284 11.11 -8.29 -34.13
C ARG A 284 12.52 -8.09 -34.67
N VAL A 285 13.36 -9.12 -34.61
CA VAL A 285 14.71 -9.09 -35.16
C VAL A 285 14.77 -10.07 -36.32
N THR A 286 15.17 -9.58 -37.50
CA THR A 286 15.39 -10.42 -38.69
C THR A 286 16.85 -10.41 -39.07
N VAL A 287 17.45 -11.60 -39.18
CA VAL A 287 18.84 -11.81 -39.57
C VAL A 287 18.88 -12.50 -40.93
N HIS A 288 19.59 -11.92 -41.89
CA HIS A 288 19.78 -12.47 -43.22
C HIS A 288 21.25 -12.86 -43.44
N PHE A 289 21.47 -14.09 -43.87
CA PHE A 289 22.77 -14.64 -44.25
C PHE A 289 22.89 -14.59 -45.77
N VAL A 290 23.78 -13.76 -46.29
CA VAL A 290 23.86 -13.46 -47.73
C VAL A 290 25.24 -13.80 -48.26
N GLU A 291 25.28 -14.52 -49.37
CA GLU A 291 26.49 -14.70 -50.19
C GLU A 291 26.44 -13.74 -51.39
N LEU A 292 27.53 -13.02 -51.63
CA LEU A 292 27.69 -12.06 -52.73
C LEU A 292 28.75 -12.58 -53.70
N SER A 293 28.44 -12.47 -55.00
CA SER A 293 29.38 -12.73 -56.09
C SER A 293 30.20 -11.47 -56.42
N LYS A 294 31.41 -11.68 -56.95
CA LYS A 294 32.48 -10.66 -57.06
C LYS A 294 32.15 -9.45 -57.94
N ASP A 295 31.17 -9.52 -58.84
CA ASP A 295 31.11 -8.58 -59.97
C ASP A 295 30.29 -7.31 -59.73
N TYR A 296 29.89 -6.98 -58.49
CA TYR A 296 29.20 -5.70 -58.27
C TYR A 296 29.32 -5.06 -56.87
N ASN A 297 30.55 -4.69 -56.48
CA ASN A 297 30.81 -3.81 -55.33
C ASN A 297 30.24 -2.37 -55.46
N LYS A 298 29.50 -2.02 -56.54
CA LYS A 298 29.06 -0.64 -56.82
C LYS A 298 27.59 -0.33 -56.50
N VAL A 299 26.71 -1.31 -56.22
CA VAL A 299 25.29 -1.01 -55.88
C VAL A 299 24.97 -0.97 -54.40
N PHE A 300 25.74 -1.66 -53.54
CA PHE A 300 25.45 -1.68 -52.12
C PHE A 300 26.06 -0.51 -51.32
N GLY A 301 26.86 0.37 -51.94
CA GLY A 301 27.31 1.64 -51.34
C GLY A 301 28.02 1.49 -49.99
N PHE A 302 28.57 0.32 -49.69
CA PHE A 302 29.10 -0.02 -48.38
C PHE A 302 30.55 0.45 -48.24
N LYS A 303 30.81 1.37 -47.31
CA LYS A 303 32.15 1.86 -46.98
C LYS A 303 32.40 1.70 -45.49
N TRP A 304 33.16 0.67 -45.10
CA TRP A 304 33.62 0.49 -43.71
C TRP A 304 34.81 1.41 -43.41
N GLN A 305 34.64 2.37 -42.50
CA GLN A 305 35.72 3.22 -41.96
C GLN A 305 35.55 3.39 -40.43
N PRO A 306 36.39 2.77 -39.59
CA PRO A 306 36.33 2.95 -38.14
C PRO A 306 37.08 4.21 -37.68
N GLY A 307 36.45 5.00 -36.81
CA GLY A 307 37.10 6.04 -36.00
C GLY A 307 36.09 6.79 -35.12
N PHE A 308 36.63 7.58 -34.18
CA PHE A 308 35.90 8.18 -33.08
C PHE A 308 36.04 9.70 -33.11
N THR A 309 34.93 10.46 -33.19
CA THR A 309 34.84 11.83 -32.66
C THR A 309 33.41 12.15 -32.23
N ALA A 310 33.30 13.01 -31.22
CA ALA A 310 32.10 13.38 -30.49
C ALA A 310 31.53 14.72 -31.00
N ASP A 311 30.58 14.65 -31.94
CA ASP A 311 29.37 15.50 -32.02
C ASP A 311 28.74 15.42 -33.43
N PRO A 312 27.40 15.30 -33.56
CA PRO A 312 26.75 15.04 -34.84
C PRO A 312 26.30 16.32 -35.57
N GLN A 313 26.91 16.61 -36.72
CA GLN A 313 26.29 17.43 -37.78
C GLN A 313 26.52 16.79 -39.16
N ILE A 314 25.46 16.73 -39.96
CA ILE A 314 25.48 16.21 -41.34
C ILE A 314 25.48 17.41 -42.30
N SER A 315 26.56 17.56 -43.08
CA SER A 315 26.60 18.45 -44.24
C SER A 315 26.90 17.62 -45.49
N ILE A 316 26.02 17.69 -46.49
CA ILE A 316 26.25 17.20 -47.84
C ILE A 316 26.44 18.42 -48.74
N GLY A 317 27.68 18.69 -49.12
CA GLY A 317 28.03 19.73 -50.07
C GLY A 317 29.39 19.44 -50.70
N THR A 318 29.45 19.47 -52.03
CA THR A 318 30.69 19.56 -52.80
C THR A 318 31.29 20.96 -52.58
N THR A 319 32.52 21.07 -52.10
CA THR A 319 33.22 22.36 -52.16
C THR A 319 33.61 22.67 -53.60
N THR A 320 33.54 23.94 -53.96
CA THR A 320 33.69 24.48 -55.33
C THR A 320 35.12 24.41 -55.88
N ALA A 321 36.01 23.60 -55.30
CA ALA A 321 37.42 23.52 -55.69
C ALA A 321 38.00 22.11 -55.45
N GLY A 322 37.52 21.11 -56.18
CA GLY A 322 38.28 19.96 -56.72
C GLY A 322 39.30 19.17 -55.86
N GLY A 323 39.37 19.30 -54.54
CA GLY A 323 40.37 18.67 -53.68
C GLY A 323 39.75 17.78 -52.60
N ALA A 324 40.17 16.51 -52.53
CA ALA A 324 39.77 15.59 -51.49
C ALA A 324 40.58 15.83 -50.19
N GLY A 325 39.99 16.55 -49.24
CA GLY A 325 40.48 16.66 -47.86
C GLY A 325 39.78 15.66 -46.95
N THR A 326 40.56 14.88 -46.19
CA THR A 326 40.05 13.88 -45.23
C THR A 326 39.94 14.51 -43.84
N SER A 327 38.85 14.24 -43.11
CA SER A 327 38.75 14.51 -41.68
C SER A 327 37.66 13.63 -41.06
N GLY A 328 38.05 12.81 -40.08
CA GLY A 328 37.19 12.22 -39.03
C GLY A 328 36.30 11.05 -39.43
N ALA A 329 36.61 9.85 -38.92
CA ALA A 329 35.84 8.64 -39.16
C ALA A 329 34.67 8.46 -38.16
N SER A 330 33.59 7.84 -38.64
CA SER A 330 32.42 7.36 -37.91
C SER A 330 32.05 5.99 -38.46
N PHE A 331 31.80 5.04 -37.56
CA PHE A 331 31.43 3.68 -37.90
C PHE A 331 29.89 3.54 -37.92
N SER A 332 29.28 3.76 -39.08
CA SER A 332 27.87 3.43 -39.30
C SER A 332 27.70 2.79 -40.68
N GLY A 333 27.41 1.49 -40.68
CA GLY A 333 27.06 0.71 -41.86
C GLY A 333 25.60 0.30 -41.83
N THR A 334 24.67 1.27 -41.75
CA THR A 334 23.24 0.99 -41.89
C THR A 334 22.79 1.09 -43.35
N ILE A 335 21.81 0.27 -43.72
CA ILE A 335 21.24 0.12 -45.06
C ILE A 335 19.74 0.29 -44.92
N SER A 336 19.21 1.33 -45.55
CA SER A 336 17.77 1.48 -45.74
C SER A 336 17.27 0.57 -46.86
N SER A 337 16.09 -0.03 -46.67
CA SER A 337 15.41 -0.87 -47.66
C SER A 337 16.26 -2.04 -48.17
N LEU A 338 16.82 -2.83 -47.25
CA LEU A 338 17.64 -4.00 -47.59
C LEU A 338 16.89 -5.01 -48.47
N ILE A 339 15.64 -5.35 -48.13
CA ILE A 339 14.89 -6.43 -48.80
C ILE A 339 14.71 -6.18 -50.31
N PRO A 340 14.21 -5.01 -50.78
CA PRO A 340 14.11 -4.74 -52.22
C PRO A 340 15.46 -4.78 -52.96
N LYS A 341 16.52 -4.25 -52.33
CA LYS A 341 17.88 -4.26 -52.90
C LYS A 341 18.43 -5.68 -53.02
N LEU A 342 18.19 -6.51 -52.01
CA LEU A 342 18.60 -7.91 -51.99
C LEU A 342 17.83 -8.74 -53.02
N GLN A 343 16.52 -8.50 -53.18
CA GLN A 343 15.70 -9.12 -54.22
C GLN A 343 16.17 -8.77 -55.63
N SER A 344 16.49 -7.49 -55.88
CA SER A 344 17.07 -7.06 -57.16
C SER A 344 18.41 -7.75 -57.42
N ALA A 345 19.32 -7.76 -56.43
CA ALA A 345 20.61 -8.43 -56.54
C ALA A 345 20.49 -9.94 -56.74
N GLN A 346 19.48 -10.58 -56.15
CA GLN A 346 19.17 -11.99 -56.35
C GLN A 346 18.63 -12.28 -57.75
N SER A 347 17.69 -11.46 -58.25
CA SER A 347 17.14 -11.60 -59.61
C SER A 347 18.20 -11.42 -60.70
N ALA A 348 19.21 -10.60 -60.43
CA ALA A 348 20.34 -10.37 -61.31
C ALA A 348 21.48 -11.39 -61.13
N GLY A 349 21.31 -12.38 -60.24
CA GLY A 349 22.28 -13.46 -60.00
C GLY A 349 23.51 -13.07 -59.18
N TYR A 350 23.52 -11.88 -58.58
CA TYR A 350 24.70 -11.34 -57.88
C TYR A 350 24.74 -11.63 -56.39
N ALA A 351 23.58 -11.84 -55.77
CA ALA A 351 23.45 -12.18 -54.37
C ALA A 351 22.60 -13.44 -54.19
N ARG A 352 22.96 -14.27 -53.22
CA ARG A 352 22.15 -15.41 -52.80
C ARG A 352 21.85 -15.31 -51.31
N ILE A 353 20.57 -15.24 -50.97
CA ILE A 353 20.14 -15.40 -49.58
C ILE A 353 20.28 -16.88 -49.23
N LEU A 354 21.14 -17.20 -48.29
CA LEU A 354 21.37 -18.58 -47.84
C LEU A 354 20.31 -18.98 -46.82
N LYS A 355 20.11 -18.14 -45.79
CA LYS A 355 19.16 -18.36 -44.70
C LYS A 355 18.64 -17.04 -44.14
N SER A 356 17.43 -17.08 -43.58
CA SER A 356 16.83 -15.96 -42.85
C SER A 356 16.25 -16.45 -41.53
N ALA A 357 16.60 -15.78 -40.44
CA ALA A 357 16.11 -16.08 -39.10
C ALA A 357 15.33 -14.88 -38.57
N THR A 358 14.09 -15.08 -38.13
CA THR A 358 13.26 -14.03 -37.54
C THR A 358 12.82 -14.45 -36.14
N THR A 359 13.03 -13.59 -35.16
CA THR A 359 12.59 -13.77 -33.77
C THR A 359 11.80 -12.56 -33.30
N ILE A 360 10.83 -12.78 -32.41
CA ILE A 360 10.04 -11.72 -31.76
C ILE A 360 10.23 -11.88 -30.26
N VAL A 361 10.62 -10.82 -29.57
CA VAL A 361 10.91 -10.85 -28.14
C VAL A 361 10.58 -9.52 -27.47
N ARG A 362 10.30 -9.54 -26.17
CA ARG A 362 10.11 -8.31 -25.37
C ARG A 362 11.42 -7.55 -25.28
N SER A 363 11.34 -6.22 -25.26
CA SER A 363 12.52 -5.38 -25.00
C SER A 363 13.19 -5.77 -23.68
N GLY A 364 14.51 -5.99 -23.71
CA GLY A 364 15.33 -6.41 -22.57
C GLY A 364 15.35 -7.91 -22.28
N GLN A 365 14.63 -8.74 -23.05
CA GLN A 365 14.58 -10.19 -22.85
C GLN A 365 15.38 -10.93 -23.93
N PRO A 366 16.07 -12.04 -23.58
CA PRO A 366 16.83 -12.82 -24.55
C PRO A 366 15.91 -13.72 -25.39
N ALA A 367 16.26 -13.91 -26.66
CA ALA A 367 15.66 -14.88 -27.56
C ALA A 367 16.73 -15.72 -28.26
N LYS A 368 16.44 -16.99 -28.51
CA LYS A 368 17.33 -17.92 -29.21
C LYS A 368 16.55 -18.75 -30.22
N LEU A 369 17.07 -18.80 -31.44
CA LEU A 369 16.59 -19.64 -32.55
C LEU A 369 17.72 -20.57 -32.98
N VAL A 370 17.45 -21.88 -33.02
CA VAL A 370 18.43 -22.89 -33.45
C VAL A 370 17.78 -23.80 -34.49
N GLU A 371 18.44 -23.95 -35.63
CA GLU A 371 18.07 -24.84 -36.72
C GLU A 371 19.32 -25.62 -37.14
N GLN A 372 19.53 -26.80 -36.57
CA GLN A 372 20.73 -27.61 -36.78
C GLN A 372 20.39 -29.05 -37.15
N THR A 373 21.19 -29.64 -38.03
CA THR A 373 21.19 -31.06 -38.38
C THR A 373 22.45 -31.69 -37.80
N GLU A 374 22.31 -32.80 -37.08
CA GLU A 374 23.45 -33.51 -36.50
C GLU A 374 23.95 -34.60 -37.45
N PHE A 375 25.22 -34.53 -37.85
CA PHE A 375 25.87 -35.59 -38.63
C PHE A 375 26.64 -36.51 -37.68
N PRO A 376 26.23 -37.79 -37.56
CA PRO A 376 26.97 -38.74 -36.74
C PRO A 376 28.28 -39.13 -37.44
N PHE A 377 29.32 -39.33 -36.65
CA PHE A 377 30.60 -39.88 -37.09
C PHE A 377 31.17 -40.80 -36.02
N SER A 378 32.20 -41.56 -36.37
CA SER A 378 32.95 -42.41 -35.46
C SER A 378 34.41 -41.97 -35.40
N TYR A 379 35.02 -42.10 -34.23
CA TYR A 379 36.44 -41.81 -34.03
C TYR A 379 37.05 -42.85 -33.08
N ALA A 380 38.36 -43.07 -33.20
CA ALA A 380 39.08 -43.94 -32.28
C ALA A 380 39.33 -43.20 -30.95
N GLY A 381 38.73 -43.69 -29.87
CA GLY A 381 38.95 -43.21 -28.51
C GLY A 381 40.29 -43.68 -27.93
N GLN A 382 40.61 -43.19 -26.72
CA GLN A 382 41.81 -43.59 -25.99
C GLN A 382 41.78 -45.11 -25.75
N GLY A 383 42.75 -45.85 -26.28
CA GLY A 383 42.80 -47.32 -26.20
C GLY A 383 42.25 -48.09 -27.42
N GLY A 384 41.96 -47.41 -28.55
CA GLY A 384 41.59 -48.08 -29.81
C GLY A 384 40.11 -48.50 -29.90
N GLN A 385 39.30 -48.15 -28.90
CA GLN A 385 37.85 -48.35 -28.92
C GLN A 385 37.17 -47.37 -29.88
N VAL A 386 36.22 -47.84 -30.69
CA VAL A 386 35.46 -46.99 -31.60
C VAL A 386 34.36 -46.27 -30.82
N ALA A 387 34.38 -44.94 -30.81
CA ALA A 387 33.38 -44.08 -30.16
C ALA A 387 32.56 -43.30 -31.20
N ALA A 388 31.29 -43.04 -30.88
CA ALA A 388 30.41 -42.21 -31.71
C ALA A 388 30.51 -40.73 -31.32
N GLY A 389 30.64 -39.87 -32.31
CA GLY A 389 30.60 -38.41 -32.22
C GLY A 389 29.44 -37.83 -33.04
N LYS A 390 29.06 -36.59 -32.72
CA LYS A 390 28.03 -35.84 -33.45
C LYS A 390 28.57 -34.47 -33.83
N GLN A 391 28.41 -34.09 -35.09
CA GLN A 391 28.78 -32.76 -35.58
C GLN A 391 27.52 -31.97 -35.98
N PRO A 392 27.13 -30.92 -35.23
CA PRO A 392 25.99 -30.09 -35.59
C PRO A 392 26.32 -29.13 -36.75
N VAL A 393 25.51 -29.18 -37.79
CA VAL A 393 25.59 -28.33 -38.98
C VAL A 393 24.28 -27.55 -39.12
N GLY A 394 24.35 -26.23 -39.06
CA GLY A 394 23.17 -25.37 -39.23
C GLY A 394 23.35 -23.99 -38.65
N LEU A 395 22.23 -23.36 -38.28
CA LEU A 395 22.15 -21.98 -37.85
C LEU A 395 21.78 -21.89 -36.36
N SER A 396 22.41 -20.98 -35.63
CA SER A 396 22.00 -20.56 -34.29
C SER A 396 22.08 -19.04 -34.22
N VAL A 397 20.99 -18.39 -33.77
CA VAL A 397 20.92 -16.95 -33.55
C VAL A 397 20.37 -16.72 -32.15
N ALA A 398 21.15 -16.05 -31.30
CA ALA A 398 20.68 -15.51 -30.04
C ALA A 398 20.75 -13.98 -30.07
N VAL A 399 19.70 -13.34 -29.57
CA VAL A 399 19.59 -11.88 -29.55
C VAL A 399 18.92 -11.40 -28.27
N THR A 400 19.45 -10.34 -27.68
CA THR A 400 18.81 -9.59 -26.58
C THR A 400 18.63 -8.14 -27.04
N PRO A 401 17.46 -7.75 -27.58
CA PRO A 401 17.22 -6.40 -28.03
C PRO A 401 16.70 -5.52 -26.87
N GLN A 402 17.20 -4.30 -26.76
CA GLN A 402 16.77 -3.31 -25.78
C GLN A 402 16.46 -1.98 -26.48
N ILE A 403 15.21 -1.52 -26.36
CA ILE A 403 14.79 -0.21 -26.87
C ILE A 403 15.35 0.87 -25.93
N LEU A 404 16.06 1.84 -26.49
CA LEU A 404 16.63 2.94 -25.72
C LEU A 404 15.65 4.13 -25.64
N GLY A 405 15.17 4.42 -24.42
CA GLY A 405 14.38 5.64 -24.16
C GLY A 405 13.13 5.78 -25.03
N GLN A 406 12.88 7.00 -25.52
CA GLN A 406 11.82 7.29 -26.50
C GLN A 406 12.32 7.26 -27.95
N SER A 407 13.62 7.07 -28.19
CA SER A 407 14.16 7.00 -29.55
C SER A 407 13.84 5.64 -30.19
N GLU A 408 13.85 5.61 -31.52
CA GLU A 408 13.68 4.37 -32.29
C GLU A 408 14.96 3.52 -32.34
N ASP A 409 15.95 3.84 -31.51
CA ASP A 409 17.23 3.14 -31.44
C ASP A 409 17.10 1.86 -30.59
N ILE A 410 17.62 0.77 -31.14
CA ILE A 410 17.57 -0.55 -30.52
C ILE A 410 18.99 -1.05 -30.35
N GLN A 411 19.41 -1.21 -29.11
CA GLN A 411 20.63 -1.95 -28.78
C GLN A 411 20.36 -3.44 -28.96
N MET A 412 21.24 -4.15 -29.64
CA MET A 412 21.14 -5.60 -29.79
C MET A 412 22.46 -6.27 -29.42
N ASP A 413 22.40 -7.15 -28.43
CA ASP A 413 23.46 -8.11 -28.16
C ASP A 413 23.19 -9.36 -29.01
N LEU A 414 24.06 -9.64 -29.98
CA LEU A 414 23.87 -10.67 -31.01
C LEU A 414 24.96 -11.74 -30.92
N ILE A 415 24.54 -13.00 -30.88
CA ILE A 415 25.42 -14.18 -31.01
C ILE A 415 24.87 -15.05 -32.14
N MET A 416 25.63 -15.17 -33.22
CA MET A 416 25.20 -15.84 -34.44
C MET A 416 26.25 -16.86 -34.87
N THR A 417 25.82 -18.10 -35.08
CA THR A 417 26.68 -19.20 -35.55
C THR A 417 26.05 -19.85 -36.77
N GLN A 418 26.79 -19.90 -37.87
CA GLN A 418 26.42 -20.63 -39.08
C GLN A 418 27.47 -21.70 -39.38
N SER A 419 27.06 -22.97 -39.43
CA SER A 419 27.91 -24.08 -39.82
C SER A 419 27.39 -24.77 -41.09
N ASN A 420 28.29 -25.07 -42.02
CA ASN A 420 28.02 -25.72 -43.30
C ASN A 420 28.96 -26.91 -43.51
N LEU A 421 28.51 -27.94 -44.23
CA LEU A 421 29.36 -29.05 -44.65
C LEU A 421 30.19 -28.64 -45.88
N VAL A 422 31.51 -28.88 -45.86
CA VAL A 422 32.46 -28.42 -46.91
C VAL A 422 33.10 -29.57 -47.68
N GLY A 423 33.08 -30.80 -47.14
CA GLY A 423 33.68 -31.96 -47.81
C GLY A 423 33.27 -33.31 -47.20
N ARG A 424 33.67 -34.40 -47.88
CA ARG A 424 33.54 -35.76 -47.33
C ARG A 424 34.56 -35.96 -46.21
N ALA A 425 34.20 -36.78 -45.23
CA ALA A 425 35.10 -37.15 -44.14
C ALA A 425 36.42 -37.74 -44.70
N PRO A 426 37.59 -37.46 -44.09
CA PRO A 426 38.89 -37.94 -44.57
C PRO A 426 39.02 -39.48 -44.62
N ALA A 427 38.17 -40.20 -43.89
CA ALA A 427 38.07 -41.66 -43.86
C ALA A 427 36.60 -42.10 -43.78
N ALA A 428 36.30 -43.33 -44.19
CA ALA A 428 34.97 -43.92 -44.05
C ALA A 428 34.56 -43.93 -42.56
N GLY A 429 33.49 -43.22 -42.22
CA GLY A 429 33.02 -43.08 -40.84
C GLY A 429 33.72 -41.99 -40.01
N GLY A 430 34.64 -41.21 -40.56
CA GLY A 430 35.31 -40.11 -39.85
C GLY A 430 34.47 -38.83 -39.71
N ALA A 431 34.97 -37.86 -38.94
CA ALA A 431 34.27 -36.59 -38.72
C ALA A 431 34.05 -35.81 -40.03
N PRO A 432 32.85 -35.27 -40.26
CA PRO A 432 32.58 -34.43 -41.42
C PRO A 432 33.36 -33.11 -41.34
N ILE A 433 33.86 -32.65 -42.49
CA ILE A 433 34.56 -31.36 -42.58
C ILE A 433 33.50 -30.25 -42.64
N THR A 434 33.48 -29.38 -41.63
CA THR A 434 32.52 -28.28 -41.54
C THR A 434 33.23 -26.92 -41.56
N ALA A 435 32.63 -25.93 -42.23
CA ALA A 435 32.99 -24.53 -42.09
C ALA A 435 32.05 -23.92 -41.07
N VAL A 436 32.61 -23.26 -40.06
CA VAL A 436 31.85 -22.60 -38.99
C VAL A 436 32.16 -21.11 -39.03
N HIS A 437 31.12 -20.29 -39.09
CA HIS A 437 31.17 -18.85 -38.97
C HIS A 437 30.50 -18.46 -37.65
N ASN A 438 31.28 -17.91 -36.72
CA ASN A 438 30.77 -17.43 -35.44
C ASN A 438 30.94 -15.91 -35.34
N VAL A 439 29.89 -15.22 -34.91
CA VAL A 439 29.84 -13.76 -34.78
C VAL A 439 29.20 -13.41 -33.46
N GLU A 440 29.92 -12.66 -32.64
CA GLU A 440 29.43 -12.10 -31.39
C GLU A 440 29.69 -10.59 -31.41
N THR A 441 28.64 -9.80 -31.18
CA THR A 441 28.71 -8.35 -31.34
C THR A 441 27.55 -7.63 -30.66
N LYS A 442 27.77 -6.37 -30.33
CA LYS A 442 26.78 -5.46 -29.76
C LYS A 442 26.67 -4.25 -30.67
N ILE A 443 25.48 -3.98 -31.18
CA ILE A 443 25.25 -2.90 -32.14
C ILE A 443 24.01 -2.09 -31.78
N TYR A 444 24.00 -0.82 -32.18
CA TYR A 444 22.82 0.03 -32.16
C TYR A 444 22.28 0.16 -33.58
N VAL A 445 21.01 -0.12 -33.77
CA VAL A 445 20.34 -0.01 -35.07
C VAL A 445 18.96 0.59 -34.85
N LYS A 446 18.57 1.51 -35.72
CA LYS A 446 17.23 2.10 -35.70
C LYS A 446 16.17 1.07 -36.12
N SER A 447 14.97 1.21 -35.59
CA SER A 447 13.81 0.44 -36.04
C SER A 447 13.62 0.61 -37.56
N ASN A 448 13.40 -0.51 -38.27
CA ASN A 448 13.25 -0.59 -39.73
C ASN A 448 14.53 -0.29 -40.56
N GLU A 449 15.67 -0.04 -39.94
CA GLU A 449 16.95 0.02 -40.63
C GLU A 449 17.69 -1.32 -40.53
N SER A 450 18.46 -1.67 -41.56
CA SER A 450 19.30 -2.87 -41.53
C SER A 450 20.74 -2.47 -41.23
N ALA A 451 21.48 -3.25 -40.45
CA ALA A 451 22.92 -3.10 -40.28
C ALA A 451 23.66 -4.31 -40.84
N ALA A 452 24.79 -4.10 -41.52
CA ALA A 452 25.69 -5.19 -41.87
C ALA A 452 26.61 -5.46 -40.67
N VAL A 453 26.44 -6.62 -40.06
CA VAL A 453 26.99 -6.94 -38.74
C VAL A 453 28.34 -7.65 -38.84
N ALA A 454 28.49 -8.52 -39.85
CA ALA A 454 29.73 -9.22 -40.12
C ALA A 454 29.87 -9.49 -41.62
N GLY A 455 31.11 -9.50 -42.10
CA GLY A 455 31.44 -9.82 -43.49
C GLY A 455 32.74 -10.62 -43.59
N VAL A 456 32.75 -11.67 -44.40
CA VAL A 456 33.94 -12.51 -44.68
C VAL A 456 34.15 -12.54 -46.18
N THR A 457 35.36 -12.23 -46.65
CA THR A 457 35.74 -12.41 -48.05
C THR A 457 36.77 -13.53 -48.15
N SER A 458 36.45 -14.58 -48.91
CA SER A 458 37.37 -15.66 -49.22
C SER A 458 37.85 -15.53 -50.67
N SER A 459 39.14 -15.77 -50.90
CA SER A 459 39.72 -15.86 -52.24
C SER A 459 40.67 -17.04 -52.33
N ASP A 460 40.27 -18.06 -53.08
CA ASP A 460 41.09 -19.21 -53.45
C ASP A 460 41.71 -18.93 -54.83
N VAL A 461 43.03 -18.94 -54.90
CA VAL A 461 43.80 -18.77 -56.15
C VAL A 461 44.69 -20.00 -56.29
N GLY A 462 44.32 -20.89 -57.19
CA GLY A 462 45.10 -22.07 -57.56
C GLY A 462 45.74 -21.91 -58.92
N THR A 463 46.96 -22.43 -59.07
CA THR A 463 47.60 -22.66 -60.36
C THR A 463 47.89 -24.13 -60.50
N ASP A 464 47.17 -24.82 -61.37
CA ASP A 464 47.45 -26.21 -61.70
C ASP A 464 48.45 -26.25 -62.85
N PHE A 465 49.51 -27.04 -62.67
CA PHE A 465 50.51 -27.30 -63.70
C PHE A 465 50.31 -28.73 -64.20
N ASN A 466 50.09 -28.92 -65.49
CA ASN A 466 50.09 -30.25 -66.09
C ASN A 466 51.54 -30.79 -66.07
N LYS A 467 51.79 -31.84 -65.27
CA LYS A 467 53.08 -32.54 -65.15
C LYS A 467 53.13 -33.84 -65.97
N ASP A 468 52.05 -34.19 -66.65
CA ASP A 468 51.97 -35.46 -67.36
C ASP A 468 52.64 -35.33 -68.73
N ASP A 469 53.76 -36.03 -68.91
CA ASP A 469 54.46 -36.19 -70.17
C ASP A 469 53.62 -37.05 -71.13
N PRO A 470 53.17 -36.54 -72.29
CA PRO A 470 52.39 -37.31 -73.23
C PRO A 470 53.17 -38.42 -73.95
N SER A 471 54.50 -38.57 -73.73
CA SER A 471 55.28 -39.69 -74.28
C SER A 471 56.18 -40.37 -73.24
N SER A 472 55.65 -41.36 -72.51
CA SER A 472 56.45 -42.34 -71.78
C SER A 472 56.99 -43.48 -72.66
N GLY A 473 56.93 -43.33 -73.99
CA GLY A 473 57.57 -44.24 -74.93
C GLY A 473 59.09 -44.05 -74.87
N ALA A 474 59.79 -45.02 -74.29
CA ALA A 474 61.23 -45.10 -74.37
C ALA A 474 61.67 -44.95 -75.83
N PHE A 475 62.45 -43.92 -76.15
CA PHE A 475 63.21 -43.91 -77.40
C PHE A 475 64.08 -45.17 -77.42
N GLU A 476 64.01 -45.98 -78.48
CA GLU A 476 64.95 -47.08 -78.67
C GLU A 476 66.36 -46.50 -78.86
N GLY A 477 67.14 -46.58 -77.80
CA GLY A 477 68.45 -45.95 -77.66
C GLY A 477 68.49 -45.12 -76.38
N LYS A 478 69.41 -45.46 -75.48
CA LYS A 478 69.62 -44.78 -74.18
C LYS A 478 70.03 -43.32 -74.37
N THR A 479 69.09 -42.46 -74.75
CA THR A 479 69.25 -41.02 -74.89
C THR A 479 68.22 -40.35 -74.00
N GLU A 480 68.69 -39.71 -72.93
CA GLU A 480 67.83 -38.86 -72.10
C GLU A 480 67.56 -37.53 -72.82
N PRO A 481 66.31 -37.02 -72.76
CA PRO A 481 65.98 -35.74 -73.37
C PRO A 481 66.71 -34.59 -72.67
N LEU A 482 67.37 -33.72 -73.46
CA LEU A 482 68.16 -32.59 -72.93
C LEU A 482 67.30 -31.50 -72.25
N PHE A 483 66.00 -31.43 -72.56
CA PHE A 483 64.99 -30.60 -71.89
C PHE A 483 63.57 -31.09 -72.24
N ASN A 484 62.67 -31.12 -71.25
CA ASN A 484 61.26 -31.49 -71.44
C ASN A 484 60.37 -30.26 -71.19
N LEU A 485 59.58 -29.83 -72.17
CA LEU A 485 58.81 -28.57 -72.11
C LEU A 485 57.37 -28.81 -71.64
N LEU A 486 57.19 -29.17 -70.37
CA LEU A 486 55.88 -29.30 -69.75
C LEU A 486 55.39 -27.96 -69.21
N ARG A 487 54.42 -27.31 -69.89
CA ARG A 487 53.66 -26.21 -69.25
C ARG A 487 52.31 -25.91 -69.92
N SER A 488 51.23 -26.38 -69.31
CA SER A 488 49.97 -25.62 -69.30
C SER A 488 49.72 -25.15 -67.86
N LYS A 489 49.28 -23.89 -67.72
CA LYS A 489 48.97 -23.23 -66.44
C LYS A 489 47.48 -22.98 -66.41
N ALA A 490 46.72 -23.82 -65.71
CA ALA A 490 45.31 -23.55 -65.46
C ALA A 490 45.19 -22.68 -64.21
N TYR A 491 44.72 -21.44 -64.38
CA TYR A 491 44.53 -20.50 -63.27
C TYR A 491 43.08 -20.58 -62.77
N ARG A 492 42.88 -21.08 -61.56
CA ARG A 492 41.57 -21.12 -60.90
C ARG A 492 41.50 -20.02 -59.85
N LYS A 493 40.54 -19.10 -59.98
CA LYS A 493 40.30 -18.03 -59.01
C LYS A 493 38.86 -18.05 -58.53
N LYS A 494 38.62 -18.56 -57.33
CA LYS A 494 37.31 -18.56 -56.68
C LYS A 494 37.28 -17.49 -55.60
N LYS A 495 36.42 -16.48 -55.75
CA LYS A 495 36.14 -15.50 -54.70
C LYS A 495 34.70 -15.63 -54.24
N SER A 496 34.48 -15.68 -52.94
CA SER A 496 33.14 -15.66 -52.33
C SER A 496 33.13 -14.65 -51.20
N GLN A 497 32.07 -13.86 -51.10
CA GLN A 497 31.84 -12.90 -50.04
C GLN A 497 30.59 -13.31 -49.27
N PHE A 498 30.66 -13.30 -47.95
CA PHE A 498 29.57 -13.61 -47.06
C PHE A 498 29.31 -12.41 -46.16
N VAL A 499 28.05 -11.99 -46.05
CA VAL A 499 27.64 -10.85 -45.23
C VAL A 499 26.40 -11.22 -44.43
N ILE A 500 26.38 -10.84 -43.15
CA ILE A 500 25.23 -11.00 -42.26
C ILE A 500 24.59 -9.63 -42.05
N PHE A 501 23.30 -9.53 -42.36
CA PHE A 501 22.50 -8.33 -42.10
C PHE A 501 21.52 -8.57 -40.96
N VAL A 502 21.31 -7.56 -40.11
CA VAL A 502 20.32 -7.59 -39.04
C VAL A 502 19.40 -6.38 -39.17
N THR A 503 18.09 -6.61 -39.07
CA THR A 503 17.06 -5.59 -39.17
C THR A 503 16.12 -5.72 -37.98
N PRO A 504 16.17 -4.81 -36.98
CA PRO A 504 15.20 -4.78 -35.92
C PRO A 504 13.97 -3.94 -36.29
N GLN A 505 12.82 -4.29 -35.72
CA GLN A 505 11.56 -3.59 -35.91
C GLN A 505 10.78 -3.61 -34.60
N ILE A 506 10.36 -2.44 -34.13
CA ILE A 506 9.46 -2.31 -32.97
C ILE A 506 8.04 -2.68 -33.42
N ILE A 507 7.39 -3.58 -32.70
CA ILE A 507 5.98 -3.96 -32.94
C ILE A 507 5.17 -3.75 -31.66
N GLU A 508 3.93 -3.32 -31.81
CA GLU A 508 3.05 -3.04 -30.67
C GLU A 508 2.43 -4.33 -30.11
N ASN A 509 2.11 -5.28 -30.98
CA ASN A 509 1.39 -6.49 -30.64
C ASN A 509 1.97 -7.73 -31.35
N ALA A 510 1.94 -8.89 -30.68
CA ALA A 510 2.41 -10.15 -31.24
C ALA A 510 1.64 -10.56 -32.51
N SER A 511 0.34 -10.23 -32.59
CA SER A 511 -0.52 -10.50 -33.74
C SER A 511 -0.05 -9.79 -35.03
N GLN A 512 0.35 -8.52 -34.93
CA GLN A 512 1.01 -7.79 -36.04
C GLN A 512 2.36 -8.45 -36.40
N GLY A 513 3.09 -8.91 -35.38
CA GLY A 513 4.23 -9.82 -35.46
C GLY A 513 4.04 -10.97 -36.47
N THR A 514 3.01 -11.76 -36.25
CA THR A 514 2.74 -13.01 -36.95
C THR A 514 2.19 -12.82 -38.36
N GLU A 515 1.37 -11.78 -38.60
CA GLU A 515 0.80 -11.52 -39.93
C GLU A 515 1.87 -11.19 -40.98
N ASP A 516 2.85 -10.39 -40.60
CA ASP A 516 3.96 -10.05 -41.52
C ASP A 516 4.88 -11.24 -41.76
N MET A 517 5.13 -12.06 -40.73
CA MET A 517 5.86 -13.33 -40.91
C MET A 517 5.13 -14.22 -41.91
N LYS A 518 3.79 -14.34 -41.80
CA LYS A 518 2.97 -15.10 -42.76
C LYS A 518 3.06 -14.55 -44.18
N LYS A 519 3.16 -13.23 -44.37
CA LYS A 519 3.37 -12.61 -45.70
C LYS A 519 4.76 -12.96 -46.25
N ASN A 520 5.80 -12.88 -45.44
CA ASN A 520 7.18 -13.17 -45.84
C ASN A 520 7.42 -14.65 -46.17
N PHE A 521 6.67 -15.57 -45.54
CA PHE A 521 6.73 -17.01 -45.87
C PHE A 521 5.93 -17.39 -47.13
N ARG A 522 5.04 -16.52 -47.65
CA ARG A 522 4.29 -16.76 -48.90
C ARG A 522 5.08 -16.36 -50.16
N VAL A 523 6.38 -16.64 -50.19
CA VAL A 523 7.15 -16.56 -51.44
C VAL A 523 6.81 -17.80 -52.27
N LYS A 524 6.33 -17.53 -53.48
CA LYS A 524 5.74 -18.45 -54.46
C LYS A 524 6.46 -19.79 -54.57
N VAL A 525 5.70 -20.87 -54.36
CA VAL A 525 5.96 -22.15 -55.02
C VAL A 525 5.72 -21.90 -56.50
N ASN A 526 6.80 -21.95 -57.30
CA ASN A 526 6.73 -22.26 -58.72
C ASN A 526 7.18 -23.71 -58.88
#